data_AF-A0A7U6KQV3-F1
#
_entry.id   AF-A0A7U6KQV3-F1
#
_cell.length_a   1.000
_cell.length_b   1.000
_cell.length_c   1.000
_cell.angle_alpha   90.00
_cell.angle_beta   90.00
_cell.angle_gamma   90.00
#
_symmetry.space_group_name_H-M   'P 1'
#
loop_
_entity.id
_entity.type
_entity.pdbx_description
1 polymer ?
#
loop_
_entity_poly.entity_id
_entity_poly.type
_entity_poly.pdbx_seq_one_letter_code
_entity_poly.pdbx_strand_id
1 'polypeptide(L)'
;MAPAVAQTSNPAGQNTVDRLTPANSTDGIVALVNENAILKSELVDAITQTQARAQAAGEPIANSAQLQSEVLNALILRELQLSMVKRVGLSPDETEINQRLAQIAQSQGLNSISALQQRLDAARLGSYAALRAQLIEDAAIQELQQRQISRRVRISEQDIDAFWRRLKQNV
;
A
#
# COMPACT_ATOMS: atom_id res chain seq x y z
N MET A 1 -39.60 3.39 -70.69
CA MET A 1 -38.91 4.43 -69.88
C MET A 1 -38.26 3.73 -68.71
N ALA A 2 -36.93 3.65 -68.70
CA ALA A 2 -36.14 3.24 -67.55
C ALA A 2 -35.55 4.51 -66.90
N PRO A 3 -35.29 4.46 -65.59
CA PRO A 3 -33.91 4.70 -65.18
C PRO A 3 -33.40 3.66 -64.19
N ALA A 4 -32.17 3.23 -64.46
CA ALA A 4 -31.30 2.47 -63.58
C ALA A 4 -30.85 3.35 -62.40
N VAL A 5 -30.86 2.78 -61.20
CA VAL A 5 -30.17 3.34 -60.03
C VAL A 5 -28.70 2.94 -60.08
N ALA A 6 -27.85 3.93 -60.27
CA ALA A 6 -26.39 3.82 -60.21
C ALA A 6 -25.93 3.69 -58.75
N GLN A 7 -24.94 2.84 -58.54
CA GLN A 7 -24.06 2.82 -57.38
C GLN A 7 -23.22 4.11 -57.36
N THR A 8 -22.86 4.63 -56.18
CA THR A 8 -21.47 4.65 -55.68
C THR A 8 -21.25 5.58 -54.46
N SER A 9 -20.55 5.01 -53.47
CA SER A 9 -19.50 5.60 -52.62
C SER A 9 -19.75 6.88 -51.81
N ASN A 10 -19.70 6.74 -50.49
CA ASN A 10 -18.96 7.66 -49.61
C ASN A 10 -18.57 6.98 -48.27
N PRO A 11 -17.58 7.50 -47.53
CA PRO A 11 -16.38 6.76 -47.13
C PRO A 11 -16.25 6.68 -45.60
N ALA A 12 -15.05 6.35 -45.09
CA ALA A 12 -14.62 6.37 -43.68
C ALA A 12 -14.54 5.00 -42.99
N GLY A 13 -13.76 4.11 -43.58
CA GLY A 13 -13.03 3.09 -42.85
C GLY A 13 -11.55 3.47 -42.78
N GLN A 14 -11.22 4.59 -42.14
CA GLN A 14 -9.83 4.90 -41.81
C GLN A 14 -9.51 4.37 -40.41
N ASN A 15 -8.80 3.26 -40.43
CA ASN A 15 -7.57 3.07 -39.69
C ASN A 15 -7.61 3.26 -38.18
N THR A 16 -7.67 2.09 -37.55
CA THR A 16 -6.65 1.62 -36.62
C THR A 16 -6.51 2.42 -35.35
N VAL A 17 -7.25 1.96 -34.34
CA VAL A 17 -6.71 1.67 -33.00
C VAL A 17 -5.52 2.56 -32.61
N ASP A 18 -5.84 3.77 -32.16
CA ASP A 18 -5.09 4.43 -31.10
C ASP A 18 -5.10 3.48 -29.89
N ARG A 19 -4.26 2.45 -29.94
CA ARG A 19 -3.82 1.72 -28.76
C ARG A 19 -3.02 2.76 -27.99
N LEU A 20 -3.71 3.47 -27.10
CA LEU A 20 -3.09 4.02 -25.91
C LEU A 20 -2.33 2.86 -25.28
N THR A 21 -1.06 2.77 -25.62
CA THR A 21 -0.12 1.86 -25.01
C THR A 21 0.19 2.60 -23.72
N PRO A 22 -0.33 2.17 -22.54
CA PRO A 22 0.20 2.72 -21.31
C PRO A 22 1.70 2.49 -21.37
N ALA A 23 2.47 3.54 -21.14
CA ALA A 23 3.92 3.53 -21.21
C ALA A 23 4.45 2.25 -20.52
N ASN A 24 4.95 1.31 -21.33
CA ASN A 24 5.76 0.21 -20.84
C ASN A 24 7.06 0.84 -20.36
N SER A 25 7.06 1.36 -19.14
CA SER A 25 8.27 1.37 -18.34
C SER A 25 8.53 -0.09 -18.05
N THR A 26 9.54 -0.68 -18.70
CA THR A 26 10.04 -2.02 -18.40
C THR A 26 10.66 -1.98 -17.01
N ASP A 27 9.80 -1.91 -15.98
CA ASP A 27 10.22 -2.03 -14.61
C ASP A 27 10.65 -3.47 -14.37
N GLY A 28 11.91 -3.65 -13.98
CA GLY A 28 12.45 -4.96 -13.68
C GLY A 28 11.80 -5.56 -12.44
N ILE A 29 11.55 -6.87 -12.47
CA ILE A 29 11.09 -7.62 -11.30
C ILE A 29 12.32 -7.91 -10.41
N VAL A 30 12.25 -7.52 -9.14
CA VAL A 30 13.32 -7.78 -8.16
C VAL A 30 13.04 -9.02 -7.32
N ALA A 31 11.78 -9.37 -7.11
CA ALA A 31 11.36 -10.56 -6.38
C ALA A 31 9.95 -11.01 -6.80
N LEU A 32 9.65 -12.31 -6.64
CA LEU A 32 8.32 -12.88 -6.82
C LEU A 32 7.83 -13.48 -5.50
N VAL A 33 6.66 -13.07 -5.04
CA VAL A 33 6.05 -13.49 -3.77
C VAL A 33 4.67 -14.06 -4.04
N ASN A 34 4.54 -15.37 -3.92
CA ASN A 34 3.35 -16.12 -4.38
C ASN A 34 3.04 -15.84 -5.86
N GLU A 35 2.05 -14.99 -6.12
CA GLU A 35 1.54 -14.62 -7.44
C GLU A 35 1.81 -13.14 -7.77
N ASN A 36 2.37 -12.38 -6.83
CA ASN A 36 2.67 -10.96 -6.98
C ASN A 36 4.17 -10.72 -7.21
N ALA A 37 4.50 -9.89 -8.18
CA ALA A 37 5.87 -9.48 -8.46
C ALA A 37 6.17 -8.13 -7.80
N ILE A 38 7.30 -8.04 -7.09
CA ILE A 38 7.81 -6.78 -6.54
C ILE A 38 8.67 -6.12 -7.63
N LEU A 39 8.33 -4.87 -7.95
CA LEU A 39 8.98 -4.10 -9.01
C LEU A 39 10.21 -3.34 -8.48
N LYS A 40 11.13 -3.04 -9.39
CA LYS A 40 12.31 -2.21 -9.08
C LYS A 40 11.91 -0.79 -8.69
N SER A 41 10.93 -0.19 -9.36
CA SER A 41 10.40 1.14 -9.02
C SER A 41 9.85 1.17 -7.60
N GLU A 42 9.07 0.16 -7.23
CA GLU A 42 8.51 0.02 -5.88
C GLU A 42 9.60 -0.09 -4.82
N LEU A 43 10.65 -0.88 -5.07
CA LEU A 43 11.80 -0.96 -4.16
C LEU A 43 12.48 0.40 -4.00
N VAL A 44 12.69 1.14 -5.10
CA VAL A 44 13.30 2.48 -5.07
C VAL A 44 12.42 3.46 -4.30
N ASP A 45 11.12 3.48 -4.56
CA ASP A 45 10.16 4.33 -3.85
C ASP A 45 10.15 4.01 -2.34
N ALA A 46 10.15 2.73 -1.97
CA ALA A 46 10.21 2.29 -0.59
C ALA A 46 11.52 2.69 0.10
N ILE A 47 12.66 2.63 -0.60
CA ILE A 47 13.96 3.08 -0.08
C ILE A 47 13.93 4.59 0.18
N THR A 48 13.47 5.39 -0.79
CA THR A 48 13.41 6.86 -0.62
C THR A 48 12.49 7.25 0.53
N GLN A 49 11.35 6.57 0.68
CA GLN A 49 10.42 6.81 1.78
C GLN A 49 11.02 6.40 3.13
N THR A 50 11.69 5.26 3.20
CA THR A 50 12.36 4.78 4.43
C THR A 50 13.48 5.73 4.83
N GLN A 51 14.27 6.21 3.87
CA GLN A 51 15.35 7.16 4.10
C GLN A 51 14.81 8.52 4.60
N ALA A 52 13.73 9.02 4.02
CA ALA A 52 13.07 10.26 4.48
C ALA A 52 12.56 10.13 5.92
N ARG A 53 12.01 8.96 6.29
CA ARG A 53 11.57 8.68 7.68
C ARG A 53 12.75 8.61 8.64
N ALA A 54 13.82 7.89 8.28
CA ALA A 54 15.02 7.79 9.12
C ALA A 54 15.66 9.17 9.35
N GLN A 55 15.73 10.02 8.32
CA GLN A 55 16.20 11.40 8.44
C GLN A 55 15.31 12.23 9.37
N ALA A 56 14.00 12.10 9.26
CA ALA A 56 13.06 12.80 10.14
C ALA A 56 13.15 12.31 11.60
N ALA A 57 13.49 11.03 11.82
CA ALA A 57 13.68 10.43 13.13
C ALA A 57 15.09 10.68 13.73
N GLY A 58 16.03 11.19 12.93
CA GLY A 58 17.44 11.35 13.35
C GLY A 58 18.20 10.02 13.47
N GLU A 59 17.72 8.95 12.85
CA GLU A 59 18.37 7.64 12.87
C GLU A 59 19.50 7.56 11.82
N PRO A 60 20.60 6.87 12.13
CA PRO A 60 21.67 6.65 11.16
C PRO A 60 21.16 5.77 10.01
N ILE A 61 21.32 6.27 8.79
CA ILE A 61 20.98 5.51 7.58
C ILE A 61 22.01 4.39 7.41
N ALA A 62 21.54 3.15 7.34
CA ALA A 62 22.39 1.99 7.07
C ALA A 62 23.15 2.12 5.73
N ASN A 63 24.17 1.27 5.53
CA ASN A 63 24.84 1.24 4.23
C ASN A 63 23.83 0.91 3.11
N SER A 64 24.07 1.39 1.89
CA SER A 64 23.09 1.31 0.80
C SER A 64 22.66 -0.13 0.48
N ALA A 65 23.57 -1.10 0.54
CA ALA A 65 23.28 -2.51 0.27
C ALA A 65 22.40 -3.15 1.36
N GLN A 66 22.69 -2.84 2.62
CA GLN A 66 21.95 -3.33 3.77
C GLN A 66 20.55 -2.70 3.80
N LEU A 67 20.45 -1.38 3.59
CA LEU A 67 19.15 -0.70 3.49
C LEU A 67 18.29 -1.29 2.37
N GLN A 68 18.87 -1.55 1.19
CA GLN A 68 18.16 -2.20 0.10
C GLN A 68 17.63 -3.58 0.50
N SER A 69 18.45 -4.40 1.16
CA SER A 69 18.04 -5.74 1.60
C SER A 69 16.95 -5.70 2.68
N GLU A 70 17.04 -4.76 3.62
CA GLU A 70 16.07 -4.58 4.70
C GLU A 70 14.72 -4.11 4.14
N VAL A 71 14.73 -3.14 3.24
CA VAL A 71 13.52 -2.64 2.58
C VAL A 71 12.89 -3.73 1.70
N LEU A 72 13.70 -4.47 0.92
CA LEU A 72 13.19 -5.59 0.12
C LEU A 72 12.52 -6.65 1.00
N ASN A 73 13.17 -7.02 2.12
CA ASN A 73 12.59 -7.96 3.07
C ASN A 73 11.28 -7.45 3.68
N ALA A 74 11.20 -6.15 3.99
CA ALA A 74 9.97 -5.53 4.48
C ALA A 74 8.85 -5.57 3.43
N LEU A 75 9.15 -5.34 2.15
CA LEU A 75 8.20 -5.46 1.04
C LEU A 75 7.71 -6.90 0.87
N ILE A 76 8.61 -7.89 0.90
CA ILE A 76 8.25 -9.31 0.83
C ILE A 76 7.32 -9.69 1.98
N LEU A 77 7.66 -9.30 3.21
CA LEU A 77 6.84 -9.59 4.38
C LEU A 77 5.46 -8.95 4.29
N ARG A 78 5.40 -7.69 3.83
CA ARG A 78 4.13 -6.99 3.59
C ARG A 78 3.27 -7.73 2.58
N GLU A 79 3.84 -8.14 1.44
CA GLU A 79 3.09 -8.85 0.41
C GLU A 79 2.58 -10.21 0.91
N LEU A 80 3.38 -10.94 1.68
CA LEU A 80 2.93 -12.17 2.34
C LEU A 80 1.75 -11.90 3.29
N GLN A 81 1.80 -10.83 4.07
CA GLN A 81 0.70 -10.45 4.96
C GLN A 81 -0.57 -10.08 4.19
N LEU A 82 -0.46 -9.33 3.09
CA LEU A 82 -1.59 -9.01 2.21
C LEU A 82 -2.18 -10.26 1.58
N SER A 83 -1.34 -11.21 1.16
CA SER A 83 -1.83 -12.49 0.64
C SER A 83 -2.63 -13.27 1.69
N MET A 84 -2.22 -13.22 2.97
CA MET A 84 -2.95 -13.82 4.08
C MET A 84 -4.27 -13.09 4.35
N VAL A 85 -4.27 -11.75 4.35
CA VAL A 85 -5.48 -10.92 4.48
C VAL A 85 -6.51 -11.32 3.42
N LYS A 86 -6.08 -11.41 2.15
CA LYS A 86 -6.94 -11.82 1.02
C LYS A 86 -7.50 -13.23 1.22
N ARG A 87 -6.67 -14.18 1.65
CA ARG A 87 -7.08 -15.58 1.91
C ARG A 87 -8.12 -15.70 3.03
N VAL A 88 -8.05 -14.85 4.05
CA VAL A 88 -8.98 -14.86 5.20
C VAL A 88 -10.22 -14.01 4.93
N GLY A 89 -10.24 -13.20 3.87
CA GLY A 89 -11.36 -12.32 3.54
C GLY A 89 -11.54 -11.18 4.55
N LEU A 90 -10.44 -10.68 5.11
CA LEU A 90 -10.46 -9.56 6.05
C LEU A 90 -10.70 -8.23 5.31
N SER A 91 -11.68 -7.46 5.77
CA SER A 91 -11.95 -6.11 5.30
C SER A 91 -11.92 -5.12 6.48
N PRO A 92 -11.17 -4.02 6.40
CA PRO A 92 -11.11 -3.00 7.46
C PRO A 92 -12.42 -2.21 7.58
N ASP A 93 -12.62 -1.60 8.76
CA ASP A 93 -13.68 -0.62 9.00
C ASP A 93 -13.35 0.71 8.32
N GLU A 94 -14.29 1.24 7.53
CA GLU A 94 -14.16 2.56 6.88
C GLU A 94 -13.99 3.70 7.89
N THR A 95 -14.54 3.56 9.08
CA THR A 95 -14.39 4.53 10.17
C THR A 95 -12.93 4.70 10.57
N GLU A 96 -12.18 3.60 10.66
CA GLU A 96 -10.76 3.61 10.99
C GLU A 96 -9.95 4.28 9.87
N ILE A 97 -10.27 4.00 8.61
CA ILE A 97 -9.60 4.61 7.46
C ILE A 97 -9.79 6.13 7.46
N ASN A 98 -11.02 6.60 7.73
CA ASN A 98 -11.32 8.03 7.81
C ASN A 98 -10.59 8.71 8.98
N GLN A 99 -10.47 8.03 10.13
CA GLN A 99 -9.70 8.55 11.27
C GLN A 99 -8.21 8.68 10.93
N ARG A 100 -7.60 7.67 10.29
CA ARG A 100 -6.21 7.72 9.85
C ARG A 100 -5.98 8.83 8.82
N LEU A 101 -6.90 9.00 7.87
CA LEU A 101 -6.88 10.10 6.90
C LEU A 101 -6.94 11.47 7.59
N ALA A 102 -7.81 11.63 8.60
CA ALA A 102 -7.89 12.87 9.37
C ALA A 102 -6.58 13.17 10.12
N GLN A 103 -5.93 12.14 10.70
CA GLN A 103 -4.63 12.30 11.35
C GLN A 103 -3.52 12.71 10.37
N ILE A 104 -3.51 12.13 9.16
CA ILE A 104 -2.56 12.51 8.10
C ILE A 104 -2.83 13.95 7.63
N ALA A 105 -4.09 14.35 7.49
CA ALA A 105 -4.43 15.72 7.16
C ALA A 105 -3.89 16.69 8.23
N GLN A 106 -4.10 16.37 9.51
CA GLN A 106 -3.61 17.18 10.64
C GLN A 106 -2.07 17.25 10.69
N SER A 107 -1.37 16.13 10.48
CA SER A 107 0.11 16.12 10.47
C SER A 107 0.70 16.94 9.32
N GLN A 108 -0.07 17.09 8.25
CA GLN A 108 0.24 17.91 7.08
C GLN A 108 -0.22 19.38 7.23
N GLY A 109 -0.76 19.77 8.39
CA GLY A 109 -1.26 21.12 8.66
C GLY A 109 -2.59 21.45 7.98
N LEU A 110 -3.37 20.43 7.60
CA LEU A 110 -4.65 20.58 6.89
C LEU A 110 -5.83 20.37 7.84
N ASN A 111 -6.87 21.18 7.67
CA ASN A 111 -8.06 21.18 8.52
C ASN A 111 -9.14 20.19 8.08
N SER A 112 -9.02 19.58 6.90
CA SER A 112 -10.02 18.64 6.38
C SER A 112 -9.42 17.57 5.48
N ILE A 113 -10.11 16.43 5.39
CA ILE A 113 -9.76 15.33 4.46
C ILE A 113 -9.92 15.80 3.00
N SER A 114 -10.89 16.67 2.72
CA SER A 114 -11.06 17.26 1.38
C SER A 114 -9.86 18.12 0.96
N ALA A 115 -9.26 18.88 1.89
CA ALA A 115 -8.05 19.66 1.62
C ALA A 115 -6.85 18.73 1.35
N LEU A 116 -6.75 17.60 2.06
CA LEU A 116 -5.74 16.58 1.80
C LEU A 116 -5.89 15.98 0.40
N GLN A 117 -7.11 15.64 0.01
CA GLN A 117 -7.40 15.14 -1.34
C GLN A 117 -6.96 16.16 -2.41
N GLN A 118 -7.39 17.41 -2.29
CA GLN A 118 -7.02 18.47 -3.24
C GLN A 118 -5.50 18.66 -3.33
N ARG A 119 -4.79 18.65 -2.20
CA ARG A 119 -3.33 18.80 -2.17
C ARG A 119 -2.62 17.63 -2.86
N LEU A 120 -3.05 16.40 -2.60
CA LEU A 120 -2.44 15.20 -3.18
C LEU A 120 -2.73 15.07 -4.68
N ASP A 121 -3.98 15.30 -5.07
CA ASP A 121 -4.40 15.21 -6.47
C ASP A 121 -3.80 16.36 -7.31
N ALA A 122 -3.52 17.52 -6.70
CA ALA A 122 -2.78 18.61 -7.36
C ALA A 122 -1.32 18.25 -7.67
N ALA A 123 -0.69 17.39 -6.86
CA ALA A 123 0.68 16.91 -7.13
C ALA A 123 0.69 15.82 -8.21
N ARG A 124 -0.22 14.85 -8.10
CA ARG A 124 -0.42 13.80 -9.10
C ARG A 124 -1.83 13.24 -8.97
N LEU A 125 -2.57 13.27 -10.08
CA LEU A 125 -3.92 12.71 -10.19
C LEU A 125 -3.94 11.26 -9.67
N GLY A 126 -4.86 10.98 -8.75
CA GLY A 126 -5.05 9.64 -8.18
C GLY A 126 -4.19 9.33 -6.96
N SER A 127 -3.34 10.26 -6.50
CA SER A 127 -2.51 10.06 -5.30
C SER A 127 -3.36 9.87 -4.04
N TYR A 128 -4.49 10.56 -3.94
CA TYR A 128 -5.41 10.36 -2.83
C TYR A 128 -6.01 8.95 -2.82
N ALA A 129 -6.42 8.45 -3.98
CA ALA A 129 -6.96 7.10 -4.11
C ALA A 129 -5.92 6.03 -3.77
N ALA A 130 -4.67 6.22 -4.22
CA ALA A 130 -3.55 5.34 -3.87
C ALA A 130 -3.25 5.33 -2.36
N LEU A 131 -3.24 6.51 -1.73
CA LEU A 131 -3.06 6.62 -0.28
C LEU A 131 -4.18 5.91 0.49
N ARG A 132 -5.44 6.11 0.08
CA ARG A 132 -6.58 5.43 0.70
C ARG A 132 -6.50 3.92 0.55
N ALA A 133 -6.12 3.41 -0.63
CA ALA A 133 -5.90 1.99 -0.84
C ALA A 133 -4.80 1.43 0.07
N GLN A 134 -3.68 2.14 0.19
CA GLN A 134 -2.60 1.77 1.11
C GLN A 134 -3.06 1.72 2.57
N LEU A 135 -3.88 2.67 3.01
CA LEU A 135 -4.41 2.68 4.39
C LEU A 135 -5.36 1.51 4.65
N ILE A 136 -6.16 1.11 3.65
CA ILE A 136 -7.05 -0.06 3.73
C ILE A 136 -6.19 -1.31 3.90
N GLU A 137 -5.16 -1.47 3.07
CA GLU A 137 -4.20 -2.58 3.19
C GLU A 137 -3.53 -2.62 4.57
N ASP A 138 -3.04 -1.47 5.05
CA ASP A 138 -2.38 -1.36 6.35
C ASP A 138 -3.31 -1.72 7.51
N ALA A 139 -4.55 -1.24 7.48
CA ALA A 139 -5.55 -1.56 8.49
C ALA A 139 -5.89 -3.06 8.46
N ALA A 140 -5.96 -3.68 7.28
CA ALA A 140 -6.24 -5.11 7.14
C ALA A 140 -5.11 -5.97 7.72
N ILE A 141 -3.86 -5.56 7.47
CA ILE A 141 -2.67 -6.21 8.07
C ILE A 141 -2.69 -6.07 9.60
N GLN A 142 -3.01 -4.88 10.13
CA GLN A 142 -3.09 -4.65 11.56
C GLN A 142 -4.16 -5.53 12.23
N GLU A 143 -5.35 -5.62 11.63
CA GLU A 143 -6.43 -6.50 12.09
C GLU A 143 -6.01 -7.98 12.06
N LEU A 144 -5.31 -8.41 11.01
CA LEU A 144 -4.75 -9.76 10.94
C LEU A 144 -3.78 -10.04 12.10
N GLN A 145 -2.87 -9.11 12.39
CA GLN A 145 -1.91 -9.23 13.49
C GLN A 145 -2.62 -9.33 14.84
N GLN A 146 -3.61 -8.46 15.10
CA GLN A 146 -4.40 -8.48 16.33
C GLN A 146 -5.13 -9.81 16.53
N ARG A 147 -5.73 -10.37 15.47
CA ARG A 147 -6.38 -11.69 15.51
C ARG A 147 -5.39 -12.81 15.79
N GLN A 148 -4.19 -12.77 15.21
CA GLN A 148 -3.17 -13.78 15.45
C GLN A 148 -2.63 -13.73 16.88
N ILE A 149 -2.41 -12.53 17.42
CA ILE A 149 -1.98 -12.32 18.81
C ILE A 149 -3.05 -12.83 19.77
N SER A 150 -4.31 -12.46 19.56
CA SER A 150 -5.45 -12.89 20.39
C SER A 150 -5.65 -14.40 20.42
N ARG A 151 -5.30 -15.09 19.32
CA ARG A 151 -5.33 -16.57 19.25
C ARG A 151 -4.18 -17.23 19.99
N ARG A 152 -3.02 -16.58 20.08
CA ARG A 152 -1.80 -17.13 20.69
C ARG A 152 -1.65 -16.79 22.17
N VAL A 153 -2.19 -15.66 22.62
CA VAL A 153 -2.07 -15.20 24.02
C VAL A 153 -3.34 -15.56 24.80
N ARG A 154 -3.29 -16.69 25.51
CA ARG A 154 -4.18 -16.96 26.66
C ARG A 154 -3.36 -16.72 27.92
N ILE A 155 -3.55 -15.56 28.55
CA ILE A 155 -2.93 -15.29 29.85
C ILE A 155 -3.61 -16.23 30.85
N SER A 156 -2.87 -17.19 31.40
CA SER A 156 -3.33 -17.99 32.54
C SER A 156 -3.20 -17.15 33.81
N GLU A 157 -4.11 -17.28 34.78
CA GLU A 157 -3.96 -16.65 36.10
C GLU A 157 -2.58 -16.96 36.72
N GLN A 158 -2.01 -18.12 36.38
CA GLN A 158 -0.69 -18.58 36.80
C GLN A 158 0.47 -17.71 36.26
N ASP A 159 0.35 -17.12 35.06
CA ASP A 159 1.35 -16.22 34.48
C ASP A 159 1.34 -14.85 35.16
N ILE A 160 0.15 -14.40 35.60
CA ILE A 160 -0.02 -13.17 36.39
C ILE A 160 0.66 -13.36 37.77
N ASP A 161 0.43 -14.49 38.43
CA ASP A 161 1.08 -14.81 39.71
C ASP A 161 2.61 -14.97 39.61
N ALA A 162 3.10 -15.46 38.46
CA ALA A 162 4.53 -15.53 38.18
C ALA A 162 5.15 -14.15 37.95
N PHE A 163 4.44 -13.25 37.27
CA PHE A 163 4.85 -11.85 37.09
C PHE A 163 4.92 -11.09 38.42
N TRP A 164 3.90 -11.21 39.29
CA TRP A 164 3.90 -10.58 40.61
C TRP A 164 5.00 -11.09 41.53
N ARG A 165 5.30 -12.40 41.50
CA ARG A 165 6.43 -12.98 42.26
C ARG A 165 7.78 -12.43 41.78
N ARG A 166 7.94 -12.22 40.47
CA ARG A 166 9.17 -11.65 39.90
C ARG A 166 9.39 -10.18 40.29
N LEU A 167 8.33 -9.39 40.43
CA LEU A 167 8.41 -8.00 40.90
C LEU A 167 8.78 -7.90 42.39
N LYS A 168 8.35 -8.85 43.22
CA LYS A 168 8.73 -8.90 44.64
C LYS A 168 10.17 -9.34 44.91
N GLN A 169 10.89 -9.82 43.91
CA GLN A 169 12.25 -10.32 44.07
C GLN A 169 13.33 -9.29 43.71
N ASN A 170 12.93 -8.10 43.25
CA ASN A 170 13.81 -7.01 42.82
C ASN A 170 13.64 -5.72 43.63
N VAL A 171 13.13 -5.83 44.87
CA VAL A 171 13.14 -4.80 45.92
C VAL A 171 13.71 -5.45 47.18
#